data_AF-A0ABD5DWK1-F1
#
_entry.id   AF-A0ABD5DWK1-F1
#
_cell.length_a   1.000
_cell.length_b   1.000
_cell.length_c   1.000
_cell.angle_alpha   90.00
_cell.angle_beta   90.00
_cell.angle_gamma   90.00
#
_symmetry.space_group_name_H-M   'P 1'
#
loop_
_entity.id
_entity.type
_entity.pdbx_description
1 polymer ?
#
loop_
_entity_poly.entity_id
_entity_poly.type
_entity_poly.pdbx_seq_one_letter_code
_entity_poly.pdbx_strand_id
1 'polypeptide(L)'
;ERPVDYNALRQQVLLADARGFNCCMNAEGDAAIRRCIDIFAECRKRHPQSVVRHSLSDLECPHPNDIPRMAELGLFAEVYAQILLLNPCEA
;
A
#
# COMPACT_ATOMS: atom_id res chain seq x y z
N GLU A 1 -0.52 4.15 23.07
CA GLU A 1 -0.59 4.32 21.60
C GLU A 1 -1.90 3.72 21.07
N ARG A 2 -2.45 4.27 19.99
CA ARG A 2 -3.66 3.73 19.35
C ARG A 2 -3.23 2.76 18.23
N PRO A 3 -3.49 1.45 18.34
CA PRO A 3 -3.09 0.51 17.30
C PRO A 3 -3.88 0.77 16.00
N VAL A 4 -3.25 0.46 14.86
CA VAL A 4 -3.91 0.49 13.56
C VAL A 4 -4.89 -0.68 13.46
N ASP A 5 -6.14 -0.41 13.13
CA ASP A 5 -7.14 -1.44 12.85
C ASP A 5 -7.10 -1.84 11.38
N TYR A 6 -6.24 -2.80 11.07
CA TYR A 6 -6.10 -3.34 9.71
C TYR A 6 -7.35 -4.08 9.22
N ASN A 7 -8.20 -4.61 10.12
CA ASN A 7 -9.43 -5.26 9.70
C ASN A 7 -10.43 -4.23 9.19
N ALA A 8 -10.58 -3.10 9.89
CA ALA A 8 -11.42 -2.00 9.45
C ALA A 8 -10.93 -1.44 8.10
N LEU A 9 -9.62 -1.17 7.97
CA LEU A 9 -9.01 -0.71 6.71
C LEU A 9 -9.27 -1.69 5.57
N ARG A 10 -9.04 -2.99 5.80
CA ARG A 10 -9.29 -4.04 4.81
C ARG A 10 -10.74 -4.03 4.35
N GLN A 11 -11.72 -3.91 5.26
CA GLN A 11 -13.13 -3.86 4.86
C GLN A 11 -13.45 -2.63 4.01
N GLN A 12 -12.92 -1.46 4.39
CA GLN A 12 -13.14 -0.22 3.65
C GLN A 12 -12.54 -0.27 2.24
N VAL A 13 -11.31 -0.77 2.11
CA VAL A 13 -10.62 -0.86 0.81
C VAL A 13 -11.31 -1.85 -0.11
N LEU A 14 -11.69 -3.04 0.36
CA LEU A 14 -12.42 -4.00 -0.48
C LEU A 14 -13.79 -3.46 -0.92
N LEU A 15 -14.45 -2.69 -0.06
CA LEU A 15 -15.74 -2.08 -0.34
C LEU A 15 -15.64 -0.97 -1.41
N ALA A 16 -14.54 -0.21 -1.39
CA ALA A 16 -14.22 0.83 -2.36
C ALA A 16 -13.79 0.22 -3.71
N ASP A 17 -12.91 -0.79 -3.69
CA ASP A 17 -12.48 -1.53 -4.88
C ASP A 17 -13.66 -2.19 -5.60
N ALA A 18 -14.58 -2.83 -4.85
CA ALA A 18 -15.80 -3.41 -5.40
C ALA A 18 -16.74 -2.37 -6.06
N ARG A 19 -16.59 -1.09 -5.74
CA ARG A 19 -17.32 0.03 -6.37
C ARG A 19 -16.52 0.71 -7.49
N GLY A 20 -15.34 0.21 -7.83
CA GLY A 20 -14.48 0.77 -8.87
C GLY A 20 -13.70 2.01 -8.46
N PHE A 21 -13.55 2.27 -7.15
CA PHE A 21 -12.72 3.39 -6.67
C PHE A 21 -11.26 2.98 -6.50
N ASN A 22 -10.36 3.86 -6.90
CA ASN A 22 -8.96 3.78 -6.50
C ASN A 22 -8.83 4.08 -5.00
N CYS A 23 -7.86 3.45 -4.35
CA CYS A 23 -7.54 3.71 -2.95
C CYS A 23 -6.05 3.99 -2.86
N CYS A 24 -5.70 5.04 -2.10
CA CYS A 24 -4.35 5.33 -1.68
C CYS A 24 -4.26 5.08 -0.17
N MET A 25 -3.35 4.20 0.26
CA MET A 25 -3.06 3.98 1.68
C MET A 25 -1.71 4.59 2.03
N ASN A 26 -1.65 5.33 3.15
CA ASN A 26 -0.40 5.83 3.68
C ASN A 26 0.32 4.75 4.49
N ALA A 27 1.59 4.47 4.19
CA ALA A 27 2.40 3.54 4.96
C ALA A 27 3.90 3.85 4.83
N GLU A 28 4.56 4.03 5.98
CA GLU A 28 5.99 4.36 6.06
C GLU A 28 6.84 3.14 6.41
N GLY A 29 6.50 2.44 7.50
CA GLY A 29 7.26 1.27 7.98
C GLY A 29 7.00 0.00 7.16
N ASP A 30 8.01 -0.85 7.06
CA ASP A 30 7.99 -2.10 6.29
C ASP A 30 6.79 -3.02 6.61
N ALA A 31 6.46 -3.19 7.90
CA ALA A 31 5.33 -3.97 8.34
C ALA A 31 3.99 -3.35 7.92
N ALA A 32 3.87 -2.02 7.97
CA ALA A 32 2.66 -1.32 7.53
C ALA A 32 2.49 -1.42 6.00
N ILE A 33 3.58 -1.24 5.26
CA ILE A 33 3.62 -1.41 3.80
C ILE A 33 3.18 -2.83 3.43
N ARG A 34 3.76 -3.85 4.06
CA ARG A 34 3.41 -5.27 3.84
C ARG A 34 1.91 -5.51 4.04
N ARG A 35 1.33 -4.99 5.13
CA ARG A 35 -0.11 -5.12 5.43
C ARG A 35 -0.97 -4.47 4.36
N CYS A 36 -0.60 -3.28 3.89
CA CYS A 36 -1.33 -2.61 2.82
C CYS A 36 -1.25 -3.37 1.49
N ILE A 37 -0.08 -3.91 1.14
CA ILE A 37 0.10 -4.76 -0.04
C ILE A 37 -0.80 -6.00 0.04
N ASP A 38 -0.89 -6.65 1.20
CA ASP A 38 -1.75 -7.83 1.39
C ASP A 38 -3.23 -7.50 1.17
N ILE A 39 -3.69 -6.34 1.62
CA ILE A 39 -5.07 -5.87 1.40
C ILE A 39 -5.31 -5.65 -0.11
N PHE A 40 -4.40 -5.00 -0.83
CA PHE A 40 -4.55 -4.80 -2.27
C PHE A 40 -4.41 -6.09 -3.08
N ALA A 41 -3.59 -7.04 -2.62
CA ALA A 41 -3.52 -8.38 -3.21
C ALA A 41 -4.86 -9.10 -3.12
N GLU A 42 -5.58 -8.92 -2.01
CA GLU A 42 -6.93 -9.45 -1.85
C GLU A 42 -7.92 -8.80 -2.82
N CYS A 43 -7.88 -7.48 -2.99
CA CYS A 43 -8.68 -6.78 -4.03
C CYS A 43 -8.44 -7.38 -5.42
N ARG A 44 -7.16 -7.51 -5.82
CA ARG A 44 -6.78 -8.11 -7.11
C ARG A 44 -7.26 -9.55 -7.25
N LYS A 45 -7.18 -10.35 -6.18
CA LYS A 45 -7.67 -11.73 -6.18
C LYS A 45 -9.18 -11.81 -6.36
N ARG A 46 -9.94 -10.90 -5.74
CA ARG A 46 -11.41 -10.85 -5.84
C ARG A 46 -11.86 -10.31 -7.20
N HIS A 47 -11.14 -9.33 -7.76
CA HIS A 47 -11.48 -8.69 -9.03
C HIS A 47 -10.27 -8.71 -9.99
N PRO A 48 -9.90 -9.87 -10.56
CA PRO A 48 -8.69 -10.02 -11.37
C PRO A 48 -8.70 -9.14 -12.63
N GLN A 49 -9.87 -8.89 -13.19
CA GLN A 49 -10.08 -8.04 -14.37
C GLN A 49 -10.31 -6.56 -14.04
N SER A 50 -10.19 -6.15 -12.77
CA SER A 50 -10.38 -4.76 -12.35
C SER A 50 -9.36 -3.85 -13.00
N VAL A 51 -9.83 -2.71 -13.53
CA VAL A 51 -8.99 -1.61 -14.03
C VAL A 51 -8.59 -0.61 -12.93
N VAL A 52 -9.03 -0.85 -11.70
CA VAL A 52 -8.68 -0.05 -10.52
C VAL A 52 -7.16 -0.07 -10.30
N ARG A 53 -6.62 1.10 -9.99
CA ARG A 53 -5.20 1.34 -9.77
C ARG A 53 -5.00 1.90 -8.37
N HIS A 54 -4.71 1.02 -7.42
CA HIS A 54 -4.42 1.40 -6.05
C HIS A 54 -2.99 1.95 -5.91
N SER A 55 -2.78 2.78 -4.89
CA SER A 55 -1.47 3.36 -4.57
C SER A 55 -1.10 3.26 -3.09
N LEU A 56 0.20 3.35 -2.84
CA LEU A 56 0.81 3.54 -1.53
C LEU A 56 1.48 4.91 -1.50
N SER A 57 1.18 5.71 -0.48
CA SER A 57 1.90 6.97 -0.22
C SER A 57 2.98 6.81 0.83
N ASP A 58 3.94 7.72 0.77
CA ASP A 58 5.17 7.76 1.57
C ASP A 58 6.18 6.69 1.15
N LEU A 59 5.87 5.42 1.46
CA LEU A 59 6.68 4.25 1.12
C LEU A 59 8.16 4.44 1.53
N GLU A 60 8.39 4.90 2.75
CA GLU A 60 9.72 5.27 3.23
C GLU A 60 10.65 4.08 3.41
N CYS A 61 10.17 3.01 4.06
CA CYS A 61 10.99 1.86 4.43
C CYS A 61 10.42 0.56 3.86
N PRO A 62 10.34 0.38 2.52
CA PRO A 62 9.85 -0.85 1.93
C PRO A 62 10.88 -1.96 2.11
N HIS A 63 10.43 -3.14 2.53
CA HIS A 63 11.28 -4.32 2.50
C HIS A 63 11.58 -4.71 1.03
N PRO A 64 12.81 -5.11 0.66
CA PRO A 64 13.16 -5.41 -0.74
C PRO A 64 12.22 -6.43 -1.43
N ASN A 65 11.76 -7.44 -0.68
CA ASN A 65 10.80 -8.43 -1.18
C ASN A 65 9.38 -7.89 -1.46
N ASP A 66 9.02 -6.69 -1.00
CA ASP A 66 7.72 -6.09 -1.31
C ASP A 66 7.70 -5.35 -2.64
N ILE A 67 8.84 -4.83 -3.09
CA ILE A 67 8.92 -4.06 -4.34
C ILE A 67 8.47 -4.91 -5.55
N PRO A 68 8.90 -6.17 -5.73
CA PRO A 68 8.39 -7.03 -6.79
C PRO A 68 6.89 -7.32 -6.65
N ARG A 69 6.39 -7.53 -5.43
CA ARG A 69 4.95 -7.77 -5.18
C ARG A 69 4.10 -6.58 -5.59
N MET A 70 4.56 -5.36 -5.30
CA MET A 70 3.89 -4.14 -5.74
C MET A 70 3.81 -4.08 -7.26
N ALA A 71 4.90 -4.40 -7.95
CA ALA A 71 4.95 -4.44 -9.41
C ALA A 71 4.00 -5.49 -10.01
N GLU A 72 3.98 -6.70 -9.46
CA GLU A 72 3.07 -7.78 -9.87
C GLU A 72 1.59 -7.40 -9.74
N LEU A 73 1.24 -6.63 -8.71
CA LEU A 73 -0.12 -6.17 -8.45
C LEU A 73 -0.50 -4.91 -9.26
N GLY A 74 0.47 -4.25 -9.90
CA GLY A 74 0.28 -2.99 -10.61
C GLY A 74 0.01 -1.81 -9.68
N LEU A 75 0.60 -1.80 -8.47
CA LEU A 75 0.45 -0.72 -7.50
C LEU A 75 1.30 0.49 -7.89
N PHE A 76 0.78 1.68 -7.60
CA PHE A 76 1.52 2.94 -7.75
C PHE A 76 2.18 3.32 -6.42
N ALA A 77 3.35 3.93 -6.49
CA ALA A 77 4.06 4.50 -5.35
C ALA A 77 4.06 6.03 -5.44
N GLU A 78 3.59 6.69 -4.40
CA GLU A 78 3.63 8.15 -4.25
C GLU A 78 4.75 8.48 -3.25
N VAL A 79 5.93 8.80 -3.78
CA VAL A 79 7.17 8.97 -3.01
C VAL A 79 7.54 10.44 -2.87
N TYR A 80 7.84 10.89 -1.65
CA TYR A 80 8.19 12.27 -1.34
C TYR A 80 9.70 12.42 -1.12
N ALA A 81 10.48 12.57 -2.20
CA ALA A 81 11.94 12.67 -2.13
C ALA A 81 12.45 13.77 -1.16
N GLN A 82 11.72 14.88 -1.03
CA GLN A 82 12.06 15.96 -0.10
C GLN A 82 12.01 15.52 1.37
N ILE A 83 11.10 14.60 1.73
CA ILE A 83 10.91 14.10 3.10
C ILE A 83 11.91 12.98 3.38
N LEU A 84 12.09 12.06 2.44
CA LEU A 84 13.04 10.94 2.59
C LEU A 84 14.48 11.41 2.81
N LEU A 85 14.86 12.56 2.24
CA LEU A 85 16.19 13.14 2.44
C LEU A 85 16.38 13.80 3.82
N LEU A 86 15.30 14.01 4.59
CA LEU A 86 15.38 14.54 5.95
C LEU A 86 15.64 13.43 6.99
N ASN A 87 15.29 12.19 6.67
CA ASN A 87 15.50 11.07 7.57
C ASN A 87 16.95 10.58 7.40
N PRO A 88 17.77 10.62 8.47
CA PRO A 88 19.16 10.20 8.38
C PRO A 88 19.19 8.71 8.03
N CYS A 89 19.73 8.40 6.85
CA CYS A 89 20.04 7.02 6.49
C CYS A 89 21.36 6.65 7.19
N GLU A 90 21.27 5.93 8.31
CA GLU A 90 22.45 5.24 8.82
C GLU A 90 22.73 4.06 7.87
N ALA A 91 23.84 4.16 7.14
CA ALA A 91 24.32 3.16 6.20
C ALA A 91 24.87 1.92 6.91
#